data_AF-A0A931D2G2-F1
#
_entry.id   AF-A0A931D2G2-F1
#
_cell.length_a   1.000
_cell.length_b   1.000
_cell.length_c   1.000
_cell.angle_alpha   90.00
_cell.angle_beta   90.00
_cell.angle_gamma   90.00
#
_symmetry.space_group_name_H-M   'P 1'
#
loop_
_entity.id
_entity.type
_entity.pdbx_description
1 polymer ?
#
loop_
_entity_poly.entity_id
_entity_poly.type
_entity_poly.pdbx_seq_one_letter_code
_entity_poly.pdbx_strand_id
1 'polypeptide(L)'
;MQPACLDLPIIPGATNRKPLYLLQPRWERRAISEVQKTPSLLLTVPEHDLPAEWPCWVEGVSGFTALNRQPPQQAPWMVGVVNADTVEINALNGAGQNASGGWLVYQPGVDITDATAVLTLTGPGYSLQLTTANGGLQVLGVGQLNIVLTPAQSTAIPLAGVTYTLDITWSNGDVDRWLDGPVTVRRGGAHGCCT
;
A
#
# COMPACT_ATOMS: atom_id res chain seq x y z
N MET A 1 -13.17 -13.89 5.27
CA MET A 1 -12.25 -13.28 4.28
C MET A 1 -11.06 -14.22 4.11
N GLN A 2 -10.56 -14.46 2.90
CA GLN A 2 -9.24 -15.10 2.75
C GLN A 2 -8.18 -14.03 3.02
N PRO A 3 -7.25 -14.22 3.97
CA PRO A 3 -6.21 -13.24 4.23
C PRO A 3 -5.30 -13.07 3.01
N ALA A 4 -4.77 -11.87 2.82
CA ALA A 4 -3.83 -11.61 1.73
C ALA A 4 -2.40 -12.02 2.16
N CYS A 5 -1.66 -12.60 1.22
CA CYS A 5 -0.25 -12.93 1.40
C CYS A 5 0.63 -11.89 0.72
N LEU A 6 1.27 -11.03 1.52
CA LEU A 6 2.24 -10.03 1.07
C LEU A 6 3.67 -10.54 1.28
N ASP A 7 4.60 -10.25 0.35
CA ASP A 7 6.02 -10.47 0.64
C ASP A 7 6.48 -9.44 1.68
N LEU A 8 7.04 -9.92 2.80
CA LEU A 8 7.64 -9.08 3.83
C LEU A 8 9.16 -9.27 3.83
N PRO A 9 9.89 -8.58 2.93
CA PRO A 9 11.34 -8.68 2.88
C PRO A 9 11.97 -7.88 4.02
N ILE A 10 12.68 -8.55 4.91
CA ILE A 10 13.34 -7.94 6.08
C ILE A 10 14.84 -7.90 5.86
N ILE A 11 15.42 -6.72 6.06
CA ILE A 11 16.87 -6.48 6.06
C ILE A 11 17.34 -6.48 7.53
N PRO A 12 18.10 -7.49 7.98
CA PRO A 12 18.62 -7.53 9.34
C PRO A 12 19.52 -6.33 9.66
N GLY A 13 19.39 -5.79 10.87
CA GLY A 13 20.21 -4.67 11.34
C GLY A 13 19.77 -3.29 10.82
N ALA A 14 18.76 -3.23 9.94
CA ALA A 14 18.17 -1.99 9.47
C ALA A 14 16.83 -1.71 10.17
N THR A 15 16.46 -0.43 10.22
CA THR A 15 15.08 -0.03 10.47
C THR A 15 14.27 -0.37 9.21
N ASN A 16 13.36 -1.34 9.32
CA ASN A 16 12.50 -1.70 8.19
C ASN A 16 11.17 -0.97 8.34
N ARG A 17 10.75 -0.24 7.29
CA ARG A 17 9.42 0.37 7.16
C ARG A 17 8.71 -0.25 5.98
N LYS A 18 7.53 -0.82 6.20
CA LYS A 18 6.71 -1.46 5.17
C LYS A 18 5.32 -0.79 5.17
N PRO A 19 5.07 0.16 4.25
CA PRO A 19 3.74 0.72 4.08
C PRO A 19 2.80 -0.36 3.54
N LEU A 20 1.57 -0.35 4.04
CA LEU A 20 0.48 -1.25 3.70
C LEU A 20 -0.78 -0.42 3.46
N TYR A 21 -1.46 -0.72 2.36
CA TYR A 21 -2.78 -0.16 2.04
C TYR A 21 -3.87 -1.20 2.35
N LEU A 22 -4.77 -0.86 3.27
CA LEU A 22 -5.93 -1.68 3.63
C LEU A 22 -7.12 -1.26 2.76
N LEU A 23 -7.46 -2.11 1.79
CA LEU A 23 -8.44 -1.81 0.74
C LEU A 23 -9.78 -2.48 1.01
N GLN A 24 -10.88 -1.72 0.93
CA GLN A 24 -12.22 -2.29 0.97
C GLN A 24 -12.50 -3.10 -0.31
N PRO A 25 -13.29 -4.18 -0.25
CA PRO A 25 -13.54 -5.04 -1.41
C PRO A 25 -14.36 -4.36 -2.52
N ARG A 26 -15.05 -3.25 -2.19
CA ARG A 26 -15.85 -2.48 -3.16
C ARG A 26 -14.98 -1.60 -4.06
N TRP A 27 -15.42 -1.42 -5.30
CA TRP A 27 -14.77 -0.55 -6.27
C TRP A 27 -15.52 0.78 -6.38
N GLU A 28 -14.78 1.89 -6.35
CA GLU A 28 -15.26 3.22 -6.68
C GLU A 28 -14.76 3.65 -8.06
N ARG A 29 -15.58 4.44 -8.77
CA ARG A 29 -15.25 5.03 -10.06
C ARG A 29 -15.65 6.50 -10.04
N ARG A 30 -14.67 7.39 -10.20
CA ARG A 30 -14.86 8.84 -10.24
C ARG A 30 -14.50 9.33 -11.64
N ALA A 31 -15.36 10.16 -12.23
CA ALA A 31 -15.15 10.63 -13.59
C ALA A 31 -13.96 11.59 -13.64
N ILE A 32 -13.08 11.41 -14.64
CA ILE A 32 -12.01 12.36 -14.92
C ILE A 32 -12.60 13.47 -15.78
N SER A 33 -12.71 14.68 -15.22
CA SER A 33 -13.23 15.84 -15.95
C SER A 33 -12.17 16.49 -16.84
N GLU A 34 -10.90 16.38 -16.47
CA GLU A 34 -9.78 16.90 -17.25
C GLU A 34 -8.49 16.09 -17.05
N VAL A 35 -7.74 15.89 -18.13
CA VAL A 35 -6.38 15.37 -18.10
C VAL A 35 -5.44 16.51 -18.48
N GLN A 36 -4.68 17.04 -17.51
CA GLN A 36 -3.91 18.25 -17.69
C GLN A 36 -2.57 17.98 -18.38
N LYS A 37 -2.11 18.93 -19.20
CA LYS A 37 -0.87 18.84 -19.97
C LYS A 37 0.34 19.32 -19.19
N THR A 38 0.63 18.67 -18.08
CA THR A 38 1.68 19.05 -17.12
C THR A 38 2.83 18.04 -17.09
N PRO A 39 4.07 18.45 -16.73
CA PRO A 39 5.22 17.53 -16.67
C PRO A 39 5.05 16.39 -15.68
N SER A 40 4.37 16.64 -14.56
CA SER A 40 3.78 15.63 -13.70
C SER A 40 2.30 15.58 -14.00
N LEU A 41 1.76 14.43 -14.40
CA LEU A 41 0.40 14.31 -14.88
C LEU A 41 -0.62 14.67 -13.79
N LEU A 42 -1.41 15.72 -14.00
CA LEU A 42 -2.53 16.07 -13.14
C LEU A 42 -3.86 15.64 -13.78
N LEU A 43 -4.74 15.09 -12.96
CA LEU A 43 -6.11 14.74 -13.32
C LEU A 43 -7.08 15.54 -12.47
N THR A 44 -8.02 16.22 -13.10
CA THR A 44 -9.15 16.81 -12.39
C THR A 44 -10.21 15.72 -12.22
N VAL A 45 -10.48 15.36 -10.96
CA VAL A 45 -11.43 14.32 -10.56
C VAL A 45 -12.22 14.89 -9.39
N PRO A 46 -13.38 15.52 -9.66
CA PRO A 46 -14.17 16.17 -8.62
C PRO A 46 -14.58 15.18 -7.52
N GLU A 47 -14.48 15.62 -6.26
CA GLU A 47 -14.88 14.84 -5.08
C GLU A 47 -14.33 13.41 -5.12
N HIS A 48 -13.01 13.28 -5.31
CA HIS A 48 -12.39 11.96 -5.47
C HIS A 48 -12.26 11.18 -4.15
N ASP A 49 -12.52 11.78 -2.98
CA ASP A 49 -12.55 11.15 -1.65
C ASP A 49 -11.31 10.31 -1.27
N LEU A 50 -10.15 10.59 -1.89
CA LEU A 50 -8.93 9.86 -1.56
C LEU A 50 -8.33 10.44 -0.28
N PRO A 51 -7.96 9.59 0.69
CA PRO A 51 -7.48 10.06 2.00
C PRO A 51 -6.08 10.65 1.96
N ALA A 52 -5.24 10.20 1.03
CA ALA A 52 -3.84 10.59 0.85
C ALA A 52 -3.32 9.98 -0.47
N GLU A 53 -2.00 9.85 -0.64
CA GLU A 53 -1.44 9.04 -1.72
C GLU A 53 -2.02 7.62 -1.69
N TRP A 54 -2.64 7.20 -2.79
CA TRP A 54 -3.47 5.99 -2.83
C TRP A 54 -3.31 5.21 -4.14
N PRO A 55 -3.31 3.86 -4.10
CA PRO A 55 -3.28 3.05 -5.30
C PRO A 55 -4.59 3.19 -6.10
N CYS A 56 -4.49 3.71 -7.32
CA CYS A 56 -5.63 3.86 -8.23
C CYS A 56 -5.31 3.35 -9.63
N TRP A 57 -6.35 2.96 -10.35
CA TRP A 57 -6.33 2.64 -11.77
C TRP A 57 -6.99 3.76 -12.56
N VAL A 58 -6.66 3.84 -13.83
CA VAL A 58 -7.34 4.74 -14.76
C VAL A 58 -7.89 3.90 -15.91
N GLU A 59 -9.16 4.06 -16.25
CA GLU A 59 -9.83 3.33 -17.32
C GLU A 59 -10.48 4.28 -18.32
N GLY A 60 -10.49 3.91 -19.60
CA GLY A 60 -11.28 4.61 -20.63
C GLY A 60 -10.77 5.98 -21.06
N VAL A 61 -9.52 6.34 -20.75
CA VAL A 61 -8.89 7.57 -21.28
C VAL A 61 -8.56 7.39 -22.75
N SER A 62 -8.98 8.34 -23.58
CA SER A 62 -8.57 8.43 -24.98
C SER A 62 -7.31 9.29 -25.13
N GLY A 63 -6.49 9.07 -26.16
CA GLY A 63 -5.36 9.95 -26.49
C GLY A 63 -4.11 9.80 -25.60
N PHE A 64 -4.14 8.93 -24.58
CA PHE A 64 -2.97 8.57 -23.77
C PHE A 64 -3.07 7.13 -23.23
N THR A 65 -2.96 6.14 -24.11
CA THR A 65 -3.20 4.71 -23.78
C THR A 65 -2.35 4.19 -22.63
N ALA A 66 -1.12 4.69 -22.46
CA ALA A 66 -0.22 4.28 -21.38
C ALA A 66 -0.74 4.62 -19.98
N LEU A 67 -1.67 5.59 -19.86
CA LEU A 67 -2.34 5.92 -18.60
C LEU A 67 -3.34 4.83 -18.17
N ASN A 68 -3.99 4.18 -19.14
CA ASN A 68 -5.01 3.18 -18.85
C ASN A 68 -4.38 1.93 -18.22
N ARG A 69 -4.99 1.47 -17.12
CA ARG A 69 -4.63 0.22 -16.45
C ARG A 69 -5.88 -0.55 -16.05
N GLN A 70 -5.94 -1.82 -16.41
CA GLN A 70 -7.05 -2.71 -16.09
C GLN A 70 -6.91 -3.28 -14.66
N PRO A 71 -7.87 -3.02 -13.76
CA PRO A 71 -7.94 -3.66 -12.45
C PRO A 71 -8.59 -5.05 -12.52
N PRO A 72 -8.11 -6.04 -11.74
CA PRO A 72 -6.89 -6.04 -10.92
C PRO A 72 -5.65 -6.57 -11.68
N GLN A 73 -5.72 -6.75 -13.01
CA GLN A 73 -4.67 -7.45 -13.77
C GLN A 73 -3.37 -6.66 -13.91
N GLN A 74 -3.44 -5.33 -13.92
CA GLN A 74 -2.28 -4.44 -14.01
C GLN A 74 -2.05 -3.73 -12.68
N ALA A 75 -0.79 -3.48 -12.34
CA ALA A 75 -0.45 -2.76 -11.11
C ALA A 75 -1.05 -1.34 -11.11
N PRO A 76 -1.56 -0.82 -9.99
CA PRO A 76 -2.11 0.52 -9.91
C PRO A 76 -1.02 1.60 -10.09
N TRP A 77 -1.46 2.83 -10.33
CA TRP A 77 -0.67 4.04 -10.12
C TRP A 77 -0.71 4.44 -8.65
N MET A 78 0.41 4.96 -8.14
CA MET A 78 0.37 5.73 -6.90
C MET A 78 -0.09 7.14 -7.24
N VAL A 79 -1.26 7.51 -6.73
CA VAL A 79 -1.94 8.76 -7.04
C VAL A 79 -1.86 9.67 -5.82
N GLY A 80 -1.14 10.79 -5.94
CA GLY A 80 -1.05 11.82 -4.92
C GLY A 80 -2.27 12.74 -4.94
N VAL A 81 -2.70 13.20 -3.77
CA VAL A 81 -3.79 14.18 -3.65
C VAL A 81 -3.20 15.59 -3.65
N VAL A 82 -3.62 16.42 -4.61
CA VAL A 82 -3.23 17.85 -4.66
C VAL A 82 -4.26 18.70 -3.90
N ASN A 83 -5.53 18.43 -4.14
CA ASN A 83 -6.68 19.04 -3.47
C ASN A 83 -7.92 18.14 -3.68
N ALA A 84 -9.09 18.55 -3.18
CA ALA A 84 -10.32 17.74 -3.22
C ALA A 84 -10.80 17.32 -4.62
N ASP A 85 -10.38 18.02 -5.66
CA ASP A 85 -10.81 17.80 -7.04
C ASP A 85 -9.64 17.50 -7.98
N THR A 86 -8.40 17.38 -7.47
CA THR A 86 -7.22 17.22 -8.31
C THR A 86 -6.24 16.24 -7.70
N VAL A 87 -5.80 15.31 -8.54
CA VAL A 87 -4.83 14.29 -8.18
C VAL A 87 -3.64 14.29 -9.14
N GLU A 88 -2.52 13.76 -8.67
CA GLU A 88 -1.24 13.71 -9.39
C GLU A 88 -0.79 12.26 -9.60
N ILE A 89 -0.30 11.97 -10.81
CA ILE A 89 0.43 10.74 -11.13
C ILE A 89 1.85 11.12 -11.53
N ASN A 90 2.72 11.26 -10.53
CA ASN A 90 4.10 11.72 -10.71
C ASN A 90 4.96 10.76 -11.56
N ALA A 91 4.54 9.49 -11.70
CA ALA A 91 5.22 8.52 -12.56
C ALA A 91 5.01 8.78 -14.07
N LEU A 92 4.11 9.69 -14.45
CA LEU A 92 3.74 9.95 -15.83
C LEU A 92 3.94 11.42 -16.21
N ASN A 93 4.44 11.62 -17.42
CA ASN A 93 4.52 12.93 -18.04
C ASN A 93 3.28 13.18 -18.91
N GLY A 94 2.46 14.16 -18.50
CA GLY A 94 1.27 14.60 -19.24
C GLY A 94 1.55 15.65 -20.33
N ALA A 95 2.77 16.20 -20.39
CA ALA A 95 3.10 17.23 -21.35
C ALA A 95 2.90 16.74 -22.79
N GLY A 96 2.15 17.53 -23.58
CA GLY A 96 1.86 17.22 -24.98
C GLY A 96 0.86 16.09 -25.22
N GLN A 97 0.35 15.44 -24.16
CA GLN A 97 -0.66 14.39 -24.30
C GLN A 97 -2.03 15.01 -24.59
N ASN A 98 -2.72 14.54 -25.63
CA ASN A 98 -4.08 14.97 -25.96
C ASN A 98 -5.10 14.01 -25.36
N ALA A 99 -5.01 13.84 -24.04
CA ALA A 99 -5.83 12.90 -23.30
C ALA A 99 -7.21 13.48 -22.96
N SER A 100 -8.24 12.63 -22.95
CA SER A 100 -9.58 13.06 -22.53
C SER A 100 -10.44 11.91 -22.01
N GLY A 101 -11.39 12.27 -21.14
CA GLY A 101 -12.36 11.37 -20.53
C GLY A 101 -11.74 10.38 -19.56
N GLY A 102 -12.45 9.28 -19.32
CA GLY A 102 -12.02 8.18 -18.46
C GLY A 102 -12.49 8.28 -17.02
N TRP A 103 -12.06 7.30 -16.24
CA TRP A 103 -12.45 7.08 -14.85
C TRP A 103 -11.23 6.82 -13.99
N LEU A 104 -11.15 7.50 -12.85
CA LEU A 104 -10.28 7.11 -11.76
C LEU A 104 -10.98 6.02 -10.96
N VAL A 105 -10.33 4.86 -10.84
CA VAL A 105 -10.91 3.64 -10.26
C VAL A 105 -10.05 3.23 -9.07
N TYR A 106 -10.66 2.99 -7.92
CA TYR A 106 -9.91 2.57 -6.73
C TYR A 106 -10.78 1.78 -5.76
N GLN A 107 -10.12 1.12 -4.83
CA GLN A 107 -10.76 0.51 -3.67
C GLN A 107 -10.58 1.46 -2.48
N PRO A 108 -11.66 1.86 -1.80
CA PRO A 108 -11.58 2.80 -0.68
C PRO A 108 -10.75 2.27 0.49
N GLY A 109 -10.15 3.18 1.24
CA GLY A 109 -9.42 2.84 2.46
C GLY A 109 -10.33 2.28 3.55
N VAL A 110 -9.83 1.29 4.27
CA VAL A 110 -10.49 0.77 5.47
C VAL A 110 -10.17 1.70 6.64
N ASP A 111 -11.22 2.28 7.24
CA ASP A 111 -11.04 3.06 8.47
C ASP A 111 -10.85 2.12 9.66
N ILE A 112 -9.70 2.27 10.33
CA ILE A 112 -9.30 1.48 11.49
C ILE A 112 -9.07 2.34 12.73
N THR A 113 -9.58 3.58 12.73
CA THR A 113 -9.36 4.57 13.81
C THR A 113 -9.78 4.02 15.18
N ASP A 114 -10.90 3.29 15.24
CA ASP A 114 -11.41 2.66 16.47
C ASP A 114 -11.12 1.15 16.55
N ALA A 115 -10.21 0.65 15.71
CA ALA A 115 -9.82 -0.76 15.67
C ALA A 115 -8.41 -0.96 16.23
N THR A 116 -8.14 -2.17 16.72
CA THR A 116 -6.81 -2.57 17.19
C THR A 116 -6.16 -3.51 16.19
N ALA A 117 -5.04 -3.09 15.59
CA ALA A 117 -4.25 -3.94 14.71
C ALA A 117 -3.07 -4.58 15.46
N VAL A 118 -2.84 -5.87 15.22
CA VAL A 118 -1.73 -6.64 15.81
C VAL A 118 -1.07 -7.47 14.72
N LEU A 119 0.22 -7.21 14.47
CA LEU A 119 1.04 -8.05 13.61
C LEU A 119 1.90 -8.97 14.48
N THR A 120 1.74 -10.27 14.32
CA THR A 120 2.51 -11.28 15.05
C THR A 120 3.43 -12.01 14.07
N LEU A 121 4.72 -12.07 14.38
CA LEU A 121 5.69 -12.94 13.72
C LEU A 121 5.95 -14.14 14.61
N THR A 122 5.84 -15.36 14.07
CA THR A 122 5.96 -16.61 14.82
C THR A 122 6.89 -17.57 14.10
N GLY A 123 7.82 -18.18 14.84
CA GLY A 123 8.66 -19.27 14.37
C GLY A 123 9.08 -20.20 15.52
N PRO A 124 9.88 -21.25 15.25
CA PRO A 124 10.34 -22.17 16.30
C PRO A 124 11.08 -21.45 17.43
N GLY A 125 10.47 -21.39 18.62
CA GLY A 125 11.02 -20.68 19.78
C GLY A 125 11.10 -19.15 19.62
N TYR A 126 10.43 -18.59 18.60
CA TYR A 126 10.46 -17.16 18.28
C TYR A 126 9.03 -16.59 18.22
N SER A 127 8.81 -15.47 18.90
CA SER A 127 7.60 -14.68 18.74
C SER A 127 7.92 -13.20 18.90
N LEU A 128 7.40 -12.39 17.99
CA LEU A 128 7.46 -10.94 18.05
C LEU A 128 6.10 -10.36 17.72
N GLN A 129 5.58 -9.52 18.59
CA GLN A 129 4.34 -8.79 18.37
C GLN A 129 4.64 -7.33 18.06
N LEU A 130 4.00 -6.79 17.04
CA LEU A 130 4.07 -5.40 16.62
C LEU A 130 2.67 -4.79 16.73
N THR A 131 2.57 -3.71 17.48
CA THR A 131 1.33 -2.99 17.78
C THR A 131 1.58 -1.48 17.70
N THR A 132 0.52 -0.69 17.74
CA THR A 132 0.65 0.77 17.88
C THR A 132 1.31 1.15 19.21
N ALA A 133 0.95 0.46 20.30
CA ALA A 133 1.48 0.72 21.65
C ALA A 133 2.99 0.51 21.78
N ASN A 134 3.57 -0.43 21.01
CA ASN A 134 5.01 -0.68 21.01
C ASN A 134 5.76 -0.04 19.81
N GLY A 135 5.07 0.80 19.02
CA GLY A 135 5.61 1.48 17.86
C GLY A 135 5.92 0.56 16.66
N GLY A 136 5.54 -0.71 16.73
CA GLY A 136 5.73 -1.68 15.66
C GLY A 136 4.73 -1.53 14.50
N LEU A 137 3.60 -0.87 14.76
CA LEU A 137 2.62 -0.46 13.76
C LEU A 137 2.35 1.04 13.88
N GLN A 138 2.24 1.73 12.76
CA GLN A 138 1.89 3.16 12.71
C GLN A 138 0.69 3.34 11.78
N VAL A 139 -0.41 3.85 12.30
CA VAL A 139 -1.56 4.26 11.49
C VAL A 139 -1.26 5.66 10.97
N LEU A 140 -1.18 5.81 9.65
CA LEU A 140 -0.82 7.07 8.99
C LEU A 140 -2.06 7.86 8.51
N GLY A 141 -3.18 7.16 8.34
CA GLY A 141 -4.43 7.69 7.85
C GLY A 141 -5.41 6.55 7.54
N VAL A 142 -6.58 6.89 6.98
CA VAL A 142 -7.59 5.90 6.60
C VAL A 142 -6.98 4.90 5.62
N GLY A 143 -7.01 3.62 5.99
CA GLY A 143 -6.46 2.51 5.23
C GLY A 143 -4.93 2.54 5.02
N GLN A 144 -4.18 3.42 5.70
CA GLN A 144 -2.71 3.46 5.62
C GLN A 144 -2.09 2.98 6.93
N LEU A 145 -1.42 1.83 6.87
CA LEU A 145 -0.69 1.23 7.99
C LEU A 145 0.78 1.09 7.63
N ASN A 146 1.70 1.38 8.54
CA ASN A 146 3.12 1.16 8.33
C ASN A 146 3.68 0.20 9.38
N ILE A 147 4.26 -0.90 8.93
CA ILE A 147 4.96 -1.86 9.79
C ILE A 147 6.37 -1.33 10.03
N VAL A 148 6.76 -1.23 11.29
CA VAL A 148 8.06 -0.72 11.70
C VAL A 148 8.79 -1.79 12.52
N LEU A 149 9.96 -2.20 12.03
CA LEU A 149 10.89 -3.02 12.79
C LEU A 149 12.13 -2.19 13.10
N THR A 150 12.52 -2.16 14.37
CA THR A 150 13.81 -1.60 14.78
C THR A 150 14.97 -2.46 14.27
N PRO A 151 16.20 -1.90 14.20
CA PRO A 151 17.41 -2.66 13.88
C PRO A 151 17.63 -3.90 14.74
N ALA A 152 17.32 -3.81 16.04
CA ALA A 152 17.46 -4.91 16.98
C ALA A 152 16.43 -6.03 16.69
N GLN A 153 15.16 -5.65 16.48
CA GLN A 153 14.10 -6.60 16.14
C GLN A 153 14.37 -7.29 14.79
N SER A 154 14.76 -6.53 13.76
CA SER A 154 15.04 -7.09 12.44
C SER A 154 16.24 -8.04 12.43
N THR A 155 17.23 -7.81 13.31
CA THR A 155 18.37 -8.72 13.51
C THR A 155 17.96 -10.03 14.21
N ALA A 156 17.02 -9.95 15.15
CA ALA A 156 16.59 -11.09 15.95
C ALA A 156 15.67 -12.07 15.21
N ILE A 157 15.10 -11.68 14.05
CA ILE A 157 14.20 -12.53 13.27
C ILE A 157 15.00 -13.72 12.67
N PRO A 158 14.58 -14.98 12.93
CA PRO A 158 15.18 -16.15 12.32
C PRO A 158 15.13 -16.12 10.78
N LEU A 159 16.14 -16.73 10.14
CA LEU A 159 16.28 -16.72 8.68
C LEU A 159 15.19 -17.50 7.94
N ALA A 160 14.61 -18.51 8.58
CA ALA A 160 13.62 -19.39 7.98
C ALA A 160 12.62 -19.87 9.03
N GLY A 161 11.46 -20.32 8.56
CA GLY A 161 10.41 -20.87 9.43
C GLY A 161 9.65 -19.83 10.25
N VAL A 162 9.76 -18.54 9.88
CA VAL A 162 8.95 -17.47 10.47
C VAL A 162 7.77 -17.17 9.56
N THR A 163 6.57 -17.21 10.12
CA THR A 163 5.34 -16.74 9.49
C THR A 163 4.87 -15.48 10.17
N TYR A 164 3.98 -14.73 9.53
CA TYR A 164 3.34 -13.57 10.12
C TYR A 164 1.82 -13.64 9.97
N THR A 165 1.12 -12.97 10.88
CA THR A 165 -0.32 -12.73 10.79
C THR A 165 -0.64 -11.30 11.21
N LEU A 166 -1.42 -10.57 10.42
CA LEU A 166 -2.00 -9.28 10.81
C LEU A 166 -3.48 -9.49 11.14
N ASP A 167 -3.83 -9.32 12.40
CA ASP A 167 -5.21 -9.41 12.89
C ASP A 167 -5.71 -8.00 13.25
N ILE A 168 -6.94 -7.69 12.86
CA ILE A 168 -7.63 -6.43 13.20
C ILE A 168 -8.84 -6.76 14.07
N THR A 169 -8.86 -6.24 15.28
CA THR A 169 -10.01 -6.30 16.19
C THR A 169 -10.82 -5.03 16.04
N TRP A 170 -12.08 -5.17 15.61
CA TRP A 170 -13.02 -4.08 15.40
C TRP A 170 -13.69 -3.63 16.70
N SER A 171 -14.30 -2.45 16.69
CA SER A 171 -15.00 -1.88 17.85
C SER A 171 -16.21 -2.71 18.31
N ASN A 172 -16.79 -3.52 17.42
CA ASN A 172 -17.86 -4.47 17.74
C ASN A 172 -17.35 -5.79 18.34
N GLY A 173 -16.02 -5.96 18.46
CA GLY A 173 -15.36 -7.16 18.99
C GLY A 173 -15.01 -8.22 17.94
N ASP A 174 -15.41 -8.05 16.68
CA ASP A 174 -15.03 -8.97 15.61
C ASP A 174 -13.53 -8.92 15.35
N VAL A 175 -12.94 -10.05 14.99
CA VAL A 175 -11.52 -10.16 14.66
C VAL A 175 -11.36 -10.69 13.24
N ASP A 176 -10.78 -9.87 12.36
CA ASP A 176 -10.46 -10.25 11.00
C ASP A 176 -8.96 -10.46 10.83
N ARG A 177 -8.59 -11.64 10.30
CA ARG A 177 -7.23 -11.87 9.81
C ARG A 177 -7.07 -11.26 8.43
N TRP A 178 -6.32 -10.17 8.38
CA TRP A 178 -6.10 -9.38 7.17
C TRP A 178 -4.97 -9.90 6.32
N LEU A 179 -3.84 -10.22 6.94
CA LEU A 179 -2.69 -10.78 6.25
C LEU A 179 -2.23 -12.06 6.93
N ASP A 180 -1.75 -13.00 6.13
CA ASP A 180 -0.94 -14.11 6.60
C ASP A 180 0.08 -14.52 5.54
N GLY A 181 1.23 -15.03 5.99
CA GLY A 181 2.24 -15.48 5.04
C GLY A 181 3.60 -15.78 5.64
N PRO A 182 4.56 -16.23 4.82
CA PRO A 182 5.94 -16.40 5.22
C PRO A 182 6.68 -15.06 5.31
N VAL A 183 7.63 -14.97 6.24
CA VAL A 183 8.59 -13.86 6.30
C VAL A 183 9.82 -14.19 5.47
N THR A 184 10.25 -13.25 4.62
CA THR A 184 11.48 -13.40 3.81
C THR A 184 12.59 -12.54 4.40
N VAL A 185 13.67 -13.15 4.91
CA VAL A 185 14.83 -12.40 5.42
C VAL A 185 15.93 -12.34 4.36
N ARG A 186 16.33 -11.12 3.95
CA ARG A 186 17.42 -10.89 3.00
C ARG A 186 18.65 -10.38 3.73
N ARG A 187 19.66 -11.22 3.89
CA ARG A 187 21.01 -10.77 4.22
C ARG A 187 21.72 -10.45 2.92
N GLY A 188 22.38 -9.29 2.84
CA GLY A 188 23.15 -8.90 1.66
C GLY A 188 24.07 -10.06 1.25
N GLY A 189 23.81 -10.64 0.09
CA GLY A 189 24.80 -11.48 -0.57
C GLY A 189 25.98 -10.58 -0.87
N ALA A 190 27.20 -11.06 -0.59
CA ALA A 190 28.43 -10.38 -0.98
C ALA A 190 28.29 -9.88 -2.41
N HIS A 191 28.43 -8.57 -2.61
CA HIS A 191 28.67 -8.02 -3.93
C HIS A 191 29.96 -8.68 -4.43
N GLY A 192 29.81 -9.72 -5.26
CA GLY A 192 30.84 -10.11 -6.19
C GLY A 192 31.15 -8.86 -7.01
N CYS A 193 32.33 -8.32 -6.77
CA CYS A 193 32.96 -7.35 -7.64
C CYS A 193 33.03 -7.98 -9.04
N CYS A 194 32.20 -7.51 -9.96
CA CYS A 194 32.44 -7.72 -11.37
C CYS A 194 33.37 -6.59 -11.80
N THR A 195 34.68 -6.88 -11.82
CA THR A 195 35.63 -6.26 -12.74
C THR A 195 35.34 -6.72 -14.16
#